data_AF-A0A9X1R8P7-F1
#
_entry.id   AF-A0A9X1R8P7-F1
#
_cell.length_a   1.000
_cell.length_b   1.000
_cell.length_c   1.000
_cell.angle_alpha   90.00
_cell.angle_beta   90.00
_cell.angle_gamma   90.00
#
_symmetry.space_group_name_H-M   'P 1'
#
loop_
_entity.id
_entity.type
_entity.pdbx_description
1 polymer ?
#
loop_
_entity_poly.entity_id
_entity_poly.type
_entity_poly.pdbx_seq_one_letter_code
_entity_poly.pdbx_strand_id
1 'polypeptide(L)'
;MVRNNLVPALGEIAVLLVLTLSHVAISLIAIVAGFVAAVHHTDCGIIPCYLNVTEDELNKMAIMDPYRAVRIDVDALKANANLPAAIMVSGVVYDVANGKIEITVPPARLRDEQAP
;
A
#
# COMPACT_ATOMS: atom_id res chain seq x y z
N MET A 1 -44.76 1.64 20.67
CA MET A 1 -44.24 1.72 19.30
C MET A 1 -42.71 1.70 19.38
N VAL A 2 -42.10 0.50 19.32
CA VAL A 2 -40.65 0.33 19.41
C VAL A 2 -40.07 0.54 18.01
N ARG A 3 -39.26 1.60 17.82
CA ARG A 3 -38.57 1.85 16.55
C ARG A 3 -37.54 0.75 16.31
N ASN A 4 -37.71 0.01 15.22
CA ASN A 4 -36.86 -1.09 14.82
C ASN A 4 -35.56 -0.55 14.18
N ASN A 5 -34.53 -0.30 15.00
CA ASN A 5 -33.22 0.20 14.56
C ASN A 5 -32.30 -0.88 13.95
N LEU A 6 -32.85 -2.05 13.59
CA LEU A 6 -32.08 -3.18 13.03
C LEU A 6 -31.58 -2.93 11.60
N VAL A 7 -32.23 -2.06 10.83
CA VAL A 7 -31.90 -1.83 9.40
C VAL A 7 -30.55 -1.12 9.17
N PRO A 8 -30.16 -0.05 9.89
CA PRO A 8 -28.85 0.58 9.71
C PRO A 8 -27.68 -0.25 10.26
N ALA A 9 -27.88 -0.99 11.37
CA ALA A 9 -26.84 -1.83 11.97
C ALA A 9 -26.43 -2.99 11.04
N LEU A 10 -27.38 -3.56 10.29
CA LEU A 10 -27.09 -4.60 9.29
C LEU A 10 -26.27 -4.05 8.10
N GLY A 11 -26.43 -2.77 7.76
CA GLY A 11 -25.64 -2.10 6.72
C GLY A 11 -24.18 -1.91 7.11
N GLU A 12 -23.91 -1.47 8.34
CA GLU A 12 -22.54 -1.33 8.87
C GLU A 12 -21.84 -2.69 9.03
N ILE A 13 -22.57 -3.71 9.51
CA ILE A 13 -22.06 -5.09 9.61
C ILE A 13 -21.71 -5.64 8.21
N ALA A 14 -22.53 -5.38 7.19
CA ALA A 14 -22.26 -5.83 5.83
C ALA A 14 -21.04 -5.13 5.21
N VAL A 15 -20.86 -3.82 5.43
CA VAL A 15 -19.67 -3.08 4.96
C VAL A 15 -18.41 -3.57 5.67
N LEU A 16 -18.46 -3.78 6.98
CA LEU A 16 -17.34 -4.31 7.74
C LEU A 16 -17.02 -5.75 7.34
N LEU A 17 -18.04 -6.57 7.02
CA LEU A 17 -17.86 -7.92 6.50
C LEU A 17 -17.23 -7.92 5.10
N VAL A 18 -17.68 -7.05 4.19
CA VAL A 18 -17.09 -6.92 2.84
C VAL A 18 -15.65 -6.43 2.93
N LEU A 19 -15.36 -5.45 3.78
CA LEU A 19 -13.99 -4.96 4.00
C LEU A 19 -13.10 -6.03 4.63
N THR A 20 -13.58 -6.76 5.64
CA THR A 20 -12.78 -7.83 6.27
C THR A 20 -12.57 -9.01 5.33
N LEU A 21 -13.59 -9.43 4.57
CA LEU A 21 -13.46 -10.46 3.53
C LEU A 21 -12.51 -10.02 2.40
N SER A 22 -12.53 -8.73 2.03
CA SER A 22 -11.59 -8.17 1.05
C SER A 22 -10.16 -8.14 1.60
N HIS A 23 -9.95 -7.72 2.84
CA HIS A 23 -8.64 -7.75 3.49
C HIS A 23 -8.11 -9.18 3.66
N VAL A 24 -8.97 -10.13 4.02
CA VAL A 24 -8.61 -11.56 4.14
C VAL A 24 -8.28 -12.14 2.77
N ALA A 25 -9.07 -11.83 1.74
CA ALA A 25 -8.77 -12.26 0.37
C ALA A 25 -7.46 -11.63 -0.14
N ILE A 26 -7.24 -10.34 0.07
CA ILE A 26 -6.00 -9.63 -0.27
C ILE A 26 -4.80 -10.23 0.48
N SER A 27 -4.95 -10.51 1.77
CA SER A 27 -3.88 -11.10 2.60
C SER A 27 -3.57 -12.54 2.17
N LEU A 28 -4.59 -13.36 1.90
CA LEU A 28 -4.41 -14.74 1.44
C LEU A 28 -3.77 -14.77 0.05
N ILE A 29 -4.17 -13.87 -0.86
CA ILE A 29 -3.54 -13.71 -2.19
C ILE A 29 -2.09 -13.23 -2.05
N ALA A 30 -1.79 -12.26 -1.18
CA ALA A 30 -0.43 -11.79 -0.96
C ALA A 30 0.49 -12.88 -0.36
N ILE A 31 -0.03 -13.67 0.59
CA ILE A 31 0.71 -14.77 1.24
C ILE A 31 0.94 -15.93 0.27
N VAL A 32 -0.01 -16.25 -0.62
CA VAL A 32 0.10 -17.38 -1.56
C VAL A 32 0.81 -17.00 -2.87
N ALA A 33 0.77 -15.74 -3.30
CA ALA A 33 1.27 -15.30 -4.61
C ALA A 33 2.66 -14.63 -4.58
N GLY A 34 3.28 -14.44 -3.39
CA GLY A 34 4.54 -13.70 -3.30
C GLY A 34 4.41 -12.29 -3.85
N PHE A 35 3.46 -11.51 -3.33
CA PHE A 35 3.16 -10.17 -3.84
C PHE A 35 3.42 -9.12 -2.76
N VAL A 36 4.16 -8.08 -3.12
CA VAL A 36 4.48 -6.94 -2.24
C VAL A 36 4.05 -5.65 -2.93
N ALA A 37 3.33 -4.79 -2.21
CA ALA A 37 3.01 -3.44 -2.68
C ALA A 37 3.63 -2.39 -1.76
N ALA A 38 4.34 -1.43 -2.34
CA ALA A 38 4.64 -0.18 -1.66
C ALA A 38 3.37 0.70 -1.69
N VAL A 39 2.86 1.07 -0.52
CA VAL A 39 1.62 1.85 -0.38
C VAL A 39 1.92 3.14 0.35
N HIS A 40 1.66 4.27 -0.30
CA HIS A 40 1.60 5.58 0.34
C HIS A 40 0.20 6.17 0.21
N HIS A 41 -0.07 7.26 0.91
CA HIS A 41 -1.32 8.00 0.75
C HIS A 41 -1.12 9.51 0.65
N THR A 42 -2.08 10.21 0.03
CA THR A 42 -2.12 11.67 0.06
C THR A 42 -2.35 12.16 1.49
N ASP A 43 -1.89 13.39 1.79
CA ASP A 43 -1.94 13.96 3.15
C ASP A 43 -1.30 13.04 4.22
N CYS A 44 -0.13 12.48 3.88
CA CYS A 44 0.63 11.67 4.82
C CYS A 44 1.11 12.56 5.96
N GLY A 45 0.51 12.40 7.14
CA GLY A 45 0.82 13.15 8.36
C GLY A 45 2.20 12.86 8.96
N ILE A 46 3.16 12.39 8.16
CA ILE A 46 4.56 12.27 8.57
C ILE A 46 5.09 13.69 8.79
N ILE A 47 5.20 14.05 10.05
CA ILE A 47 5.79 15.32 10.49
C ILE A 47 7.31 15.10 10.61
N PRO A 48 8.13 15.85 9.85
CA PRO A 48 9.58 15.73 9.84
C PRO A 48 10.27 15.70 11.20
N CYS A 49 9.72 16.42 12.18
CA CYS A 49 10.29 16.59 13.51
C CYS A 49 10.47 15.29 14.31
N TYR A 50 9.84 14.18 13.92
CA TYR A 50 9.93 12.90 14.62
C TYR A 50 10.87 11.88 13.99
N LEU A 51 11.50 12.20 12.85
CA LEU A 51 12.26 11.21 12.07
C LEU A 51 13.75 11.09 12.42
N ASN A 52 14.29 11.91 13.33
CA ASN A 52 15.72 11.92 13.70
C ASN A 52 16.67 11.87 12.48
N VAL A 53 16.30 12.60 11.42
CA VAL A 53 17.08 12.75 10.18
C VAL A 53 17.34 14.22 9.91
N THR A 54 18.40 14.51 9.16
CA THR A 54 18.72 15.85 8.69
C THR A 54 17.69 16.33 7.65
N GLU A 55 17.60 17.64 7.40
CA GLU A 55 16.74 18.20 6.33
C GLU A 55 17.09 17.63 4.95
N ASP A 56 18.37 17.38 4.68
CA ASP A 56 18.85 16.78 3.44
C ASP A 56 18.40 15.31 3.28
N GLU A 57 18.43 14.55 4.36
CA GLU A 57 17.91 13.17 4.40
C GLU A 57 16.38 13.15 4.26
N LEU A 58 15.70 14.07 4.94
CA LEU A 58 14.25 14.26 4.84
C LEU A 58 13.82 14.56 3.41
N ASN A 59 14.52 15.45 2.72
CA ASN A 59 14.25 15.79 1.31
C ASN A 59 14.43 14.58 0.39
N LYS A 60 15.40 13.70 0.68
CA LYS A 60 15.64 12.46 -0.09
C LYS A 60 14.54 11.42 0.12
N MET A 61 13.81 11.46 1.24
CA MET A 61 12.71 10.54 1.52
C MET A 61 11.42 10.87 0.74
N ALA A 62 11.37 12.01 0.04
CA ALA A 62 10.22 12.42 -0.78
C ALA A 62 8.87 12.45 -0.02
N ILE A 63 8.89 12.76 1.29
CA ILE A 63 7.71 12.69 2.16
C ILE A 63 6.54 13.58 1.67
N MET A 64 6.86 14.68 1.00
CA MET A 64 5.88 15.63 0.44
C MET A 64 5.33 15.22 -0.93
N ASP A 65 5.86 14.15 -1.54
CA ASP A 65 5.42 13.62 -2.83
C ASP A 65 5.20 12.10 -2.71
N PRO A 66 3.98 11.65 -2.36
CA PRO A 66 3.70 10.24 -2.15
C PRO A 66 3.95 9.38 -3.39
N TYR A 67 3.80 9.95 -4.60
CA TYR A 67 4.08 9.24 -5.84
C TYR A 67 5.57 8.99 -6.04
N ARG A 68 6.40 9.97 -5.69
CA ARG A 68 7.86 9.81 -5.71
C ARG A 68 8.33 8.87 -4.60
N ALA A 69 7.76 8.95 -3.40
CA ALA A 69 8.07 8.03 -2.30
C ALA A 69 7.79 6.57 -2.69
N VAL A 70 6.62 6.28 -3.30
CA VAL A 70 6.31 4.94 -3.83
C VAL A 70 7.37 4.45 -4.82
N ARG A 71 7.81 5.30 -5.76
CA ARG A 71 8.84 4.91 -6.74
C ARG A 71 10.17 4.56 -6.07
N ILE A 72 10.60 5.38 -5.10
CA ILE A 72 11.83 5.14 -4.32
C ILE A 72 11.75 3.79 -3.58
N ASP A 73 10.62 3.52 -2.92
CA ASP A 73 10.44 2.28 -2.17
C ASP A 73 10.41 1.05 -3.08
N VAL A 74 9.73 1.15 -4.24
CA VAL A 74 9.73 0.06 -5.24
C VAL A 74 11.14 -0.19 -5.77
N ASP A 75 11.93 0.84 -6.03
CA ASP A 75 13.32 0.69 -6.47
C ASP A 75 14.20 0.07 -5.38
N ALA A 76 14.01 0.45 -4.11
CA ALA A 76 14.70 -0.15 -2.98
C ALA A 76 14.34 -1.64 -2.81
N LEU A 77 13.08 -2.01 -2.99
CA LEU A 77 12.65 -3.41 -3.02
C LEU A 77 13.33 -4.18 -4.16
N LYS A 78 13.32 -3.63 -5.38
CA LYS A 78 13.97 -4.25 -6.55
C LYS A 78 15.49 -4.43 -6.37
N ALA A 79 16.15 -3.51 -5.68
CA ALA A 79 17.57 -3.57 -5.38
C ALA A 79 17.91 -4.55 -4.24
N ASN A 80 16.94 -4.99 -3.44
CA ASN A 80 17.19 -5.85 -2.30
C ASN A 80 17.48 -7.29 -2.72
N ALA A 81 18.76 -7.68 -2.66
CA ALA A 81 19.21 -9.01 -3.07
C ALA A 81 18.62 -10.15 -2.23
N ASN A 82 18.19 -9.87 -1.00
CA ASN A 82 17.63 -10.87 -0.07
C ASN A 82 16.18 -11.24 -0.40
N LEU A 83 15.48 -10.46 -1.24
CA LEU A 83 14.12 -10.76 -1.66
C LEU A 83 14.12 -11.76 -2.82
N PRO A 84 13.24 -12.78 -2.83
CA PRO A 84 13.17 -13.73 -3.95
C PRO A 84 12.84 -13.04 -5.27
N ALA A 85 13.53 -13.39 -6.36
CA ALA A 85 13.34 -12.77 -7.68
C ALA A 85 11.90 -12.92 -8.22
N ALA A 86 11.24 -14.03 -7.89
CA ALA A 86 9.92 -14.37 -8.41
C ALA A 86 8.77 -13.57 -7.78
N ILE A 87 9.00 -12.79 -6.72
CA ILE A 87 7.93 -12.00 -6.11
C ILE A 87 7.46 -10.90 -7.07
N MET A 88 6.16 -10.62 -7.04
CA MET A 88 5.59 -9.48 -7.75
C MET A 88 5.69 -8.23 -6.87
N VAL A 89 6.12 -7.13 -7.46
CA VAL A 89 6.16 -5.81 -6.80
C VAL A 89 5.31 -4.82 -7.57
N SER A 90 4.52 -4.05 -6.82
CA SER A 90 3.71 -2.94 -7.32
C SER A 90 3.88 -1.71 -6.41
N GLY A 91 3.54 -0.54 -6.93
CA GLY A 91 3.51 0.70 -6.17
C GLY A 91 2.18 1.40 -6.32
N VAL A 92 1.53 1.74 -5.22
CA VAL A 92 0.21 2.38 -5.23
C VAL A 92 0.12 3.56 -4.29
N VAL A 93 -0.71 4.55 -4.65
CA VAL A 93 -1.06 5.69 -3.79
C VAL A 93 -2.55 5.64 -3.49
N TYR A 94 -2.91 5.73 -2.22
CA TYR A 94 -4.29 5.91 -1.77
C TYR A 94 -4.61 7.39 -1.58
N ASP A 95 -5.62 7.92 -2.26
CA ASP A 95 -6.05 9.30 -2.07
C ASP A 95 -7.09 9.39 -0.95
N VAL A 96 -6.71 9.96 0.19
CA VAL A 96 -7.58 10.07 1.37
C VAL A 96 -8.78 10.99 1.14
N ALA A 97 -8.70 11.92 0.18
CA ALA A 97 -9.76 12.88 -0.09
C ALA A 97 -10.97 12.23 -0.79
N ASN A 98 -10.76 11.16 -1.55
CA ASN A 98 -11.79 10.52 -2.37
C ASN A 98 -11.85 8.99 -2.25
N GLY A 99 -10.94 8.37 -1.49
CA GLY A 99 -10.91 6.94 -1.22
C GLY A 99 -10.42 6.07 -2.38
N LYS A 100 -9.78 6.64 -3.41
CA LYS A 100 -9.30 5.89 -4.58
C LYS A 100 -7.88 5.40 -4.40
N ILE A 101 -7.55 4.28 -5.05
CA ILE A 101 -6.19 3.77 -5.18
C ILE A 101 -5.72 4.01 -6.61
N GLU A 102 -4.54 4.60 -6.76
CA GLU A 102 -3.87 4.81 -8.02
C GLU A 102 -2.62 3.93 -8.12
N ILE A 103 -2.47 3.21 -9.24
CA ILE A 103 -1.28 2.41 -9.51
C ILE A 103 -0.20 3.32 -10.08
N THR A 104 0.80 3.64 -9.27
CA THR A 104 1.95 4.48 -9.66
C THR A 104 3.05 3.68 -10.34
N VAL A 105 3.25 2.44 -9.91
CA VAL A 105 4.15 1.48 -10.56
C VAL A 105 3.35 0.21 -10.84
N PRO A 106 3.15 -0.17 -12.11
CA PRO A 106 2.43 -1.39 -12.46
C PRO A 106 3.06 -2.64 -11.83
N PRO A 107 2.26 -3.64 -11.44
CA PRO A 107 2.78 -4.91 -10.96
C PRO A 107 3.74 -5.56 -11.96
N ALA A 108 4.93 -5.92 -11.50
CA ALA A 108 5.92 -6.67 -12.29
C ALA A 108 6.69 -7.62 -11.37
N ARG A 109 7.33 -8.65 -11.95
CA ARG A 109 8.28 -9.47 -11.18
C ARG A 109 9.42 -8.60 -10.68
N LEU A 110 9.92 -8.90 -9.49
CA LEU A 110 11.03 -8.18 -8.86
C LEU A 110 12.25 -8.21 -9.76
N ARG A 111 12.56 -9.41 -10.29
CA ARG A 111 13.60 -9.65 -11.28
C ARG A 111 13.11 -10.71 -12.26
N ASP A 112 13.46 -10.55 -13.53
CA ASP A 112 13.29 -11.63 -14.49
C ASP A 112 14.20 -12.79 -14.08
N GLU A 113 13.68 -14.01 -14.17
CA GLU A 113 14.50 -15.20 -14.00
C GLU A 113 15.55 -15.17 -15.11
N GLN A 114 16.84 -15.06 -14.78
CA GLN A 114 17.88 -15.09 -15.80
C GLN A 114 17.68 -16.37 -16.63
N ALA A 115 17.35 -16.19 -17.91
CA ALA A 115 17.39 -17.29 -18.85
C ALA A 115 18.83 -17.86 -18.83
N PRO A 116 18.98 -19.20 -18.72
CA PRO A 116 20.29 -19.84 -18.64
C PRO A 116 21.14 -19.58 -19.89
#